data_AF-A0A941JMF9-F1
#
_entry.id   AF-A0A941JMF9-F1
#
_cell.length_a   1.000
_cell.length_b   1.000
_cell.length_c   1.000
_cell.angle_alpha   90.00
_cell.angle_beta   90.00
_cell.angle_gamma   90.00
#
_symmetry.space_group_name_H-M   'P 1'
#
loop_
_entity.id
_entity.type
_entity.pdbx_description
1 polymer ?
#
loop_
_entity_poly.entity_id
_entity_poly.type
_entity_poly.pdbx_seq_one_letter_code
_entity_poly.pdbx_strand_id
1 'polypeptide(L)'
;MKEKELINISIESEIKTIAEEVFSQFGMTKSEAIALFYQQVALTKNIPFALRNFNQETVKAMEELDAKSLHFQSRSLNFNIGAKFNLHPCLSFPNFWGYSKSKLSLI
;
A
#
# COMPACT_ATOMS: atom_id res chain seq x y z
N MET A 1 -8.56 22.06 23.27
CA MET A 1 -8.37 20.69 23.79
C MET A 1 -9.07 19.75 22.83
N LYS A 2 -8.42 18.64 22.41
CA LYS A 2 -9.10 17.63 21.58
C LYS A 2 -10.10 16.85 22.45
N GLU A 3 -11.31 16.67 21.95
CA GLU A 3 -12.31 15.80 22.55
C GLU A 3 -11.81 14.36 22.53
N LYS A 4 -11.99 13.63 23.64
CA LYS A 4 -11.63 12.22 23.77
C LYS A 4 -12.89 11.45 24.12
N GLU A 5 -13.22 10.47 23.28
CA GLU A 5 -14.29 9.53 23.55
C GLU A 5 -13.72 8.24 24.16
N LEU A 6 -14.45 7.66 25.12
CA LEU A 6 -14.10 6.37 25.73
C LEU A 6 -14.78 5.26 24.93
N ILE A 7 -13.99 4.25 24.55
CA ILE A 7 -14.47 3.09 23.80
C ILE A 7 -14.46 1.87 24.73
N ASN A 8 -15.61 1.23 24.91
CA ASN A 8 -15.75 -0.01 25.65
C ASN A 8 -16.10 -1.16 24.70
N ILE A 9 -15.36 -2.27 24.76
CA ILE A 9 -15.48 -3.39 23.81
C ILE A 9 -15.36 -4.70 24.58
N SER A 10 -16.24 -5.65 24.28
CA SER A 10 -16.13 -7.03 24.77
C SER A 10 -15.29 -7.86 23.81
N ILE A 11 -14.24 -8.52 24.31
CA ILE A 11 -13.34 -9.39 23.56
C ILE A 11 -13.06 -10.62 24.41
N GLU A 12 -12.93 -11.78 23.78
CA GLU A 12 -12.54 -13.03 24.43
C GLU A 12 -11.16 -12.91 25.09
N SER A 13 -11.01 -13.46 26.29
CA SER A 13 -9.79 -13.30 27.10
C SER A 13 -8.54 -13.86 26.42
N GLU A 14 -8.68 -14.96 25.68
CA GLU A 14 -7.58 -15.60 24.97
C GLU A 14 -7.07 -14.70 23.84
N ILE A 15 -7.97 -14.20 22.99
CA ILE A 15 -7.64 -13.29 21.87
C ILE A 15 -6.99 -12.01 22.39
N LYS A 16 -7.50 -11.45 23.49
CA LYS A 16 -6.93 -10.27 24.12
C LYS A 16 -5.47 -10.49 24.53
N THR A 17 -5.19 -11.61 25.19
CA THR A 17 -3.84 -11.92 25.69
C THR A 17 -2.85 -12.06 24.54
N ILE A 18 -3.23 -12.81 23.50
CA ILE A 18 -2.40 -12.99 22.29
C ILE A 18 -2.14 -11.64 21.60
N ALA A 19 -3.16 -10.80 21.46
CA ALA A 19 -3.00 -9.49 20.83
C ALA A 19 -2.08 -8.56 21.65
N GLU A 20 -2.21 -8.54 22.98
CA GLU A 20 -1.36 -7.74 23.87
C GLU A 20 0.11 -8.19 23.82
N GLU A 21 0.39 -9.50 23.70
CA GLU A 21 1.74 -10.01 23.48
C GLU A 21 2.35 -9.52 22.16
N VAL A 22 1.58 -9.58 21.08
CA VAL A 22 2.02 -9.08 19.77
C VAL A 22 2.30 -7.58 19.83
N PHE A 23 1.40 -6.78 20.42
CA PHE A 23 1.63 -5.34 20.55
C PHE A 23 2.86 -5.02 21.39
N SER A 24 3.12 -5.80 22.45
CA SER A 24 4.31 -5.66 23.29
C SER A 24 5.62 -5.89 22.52
N GLN A 25 5.63 -6.87 21.61
CA GLN A 25 6.79 -7.11 20.73
C GLN A 25 7.11 -5.91 19.83
N PHE A 26 6.09 -5.11 19.47
CA PHE A 26 6.25 -3.87 18.72
C PHE A 26 6.37 -2.62 19.62
N GLY A 27 6.44 -2.78 20.94
CA GLY A 27 6.55 -1.67 21.89
C GLY A 27 5.31 -0.78 21.95
N MET A 28 4.14 -1.32 21.61
CA MET A 28 2.87 -0.58 21.56
C MET A 28 1.91 -1.01 22.66
N THR A 29 1.16 -0.05 23.19
CA THR A 29 0.01 -0.32 24.05
C THR A 29 -1.24 -0.64 23.21
N LYS A 30 -2.22 -1.32 23.80
CA LYS A 30 -3.51 -1.58 23.14
C LYS A 30 -4.23 -0.31 22.69
N SER A 31 -4.13 0.77 23.47
CA SER A 31 -4.76 2.04 23.13
C SER A 31 -4.13 2.68 21.90
N GLU A 32 -2.80 2.59 21.77
CA GLU A 32 -2.08 3.05 20.58
C GLU A 32 -2.42 2.21 19.36
N ALA A 33 -2.45 0.87 19.51
CA ALA A 33 -2.83 -0.03 18.42
C ALA A 33 -4.25 0.27 17.89
N ILE A 34 -5.22 0.46 18.78
CA ILE A 34 -6.60 0.83 18.41
C ILE A 34 -6.64 2.22 17.77
N ALA A 35 -5.88 3.19 18.29
CA ALA A 35 -5.81 4.53 17.69
C ALA A 35 -5.23 4.49 16.27
N LEU A 36 -4.17 3.71 16.04
CA LEU A 36 -3.58 3.51 14.72
C LEU A 36 -4.56 2.84 13.76
N PHE A 37 -5.34 1.88 14.24
CA PHE A 37 -6.42 1.27 13.44
C PHE A 37 -7.42 2.32 12.95
N TYR A 38 -7.93 3.17 13.84
CA TYR A 38 -8.86 4.25 13.46
C TYR A 38 -8.22 5.27 12.52
N GLN A 39 -6.96 5.64 12.76
CA GLN A 39 -6.23 6.55 11.88
C GLN A 39 -6.11 5.97 10.47
N GLN A 40 -5.73 4.71 10.35
CA GLN A 40 -5.60 4.05 9.06
C GLN A 40 -6.93 4.03 8.32
N VAL A 41 -8.01 3.60 8.98
CA VAL A 41 -9.37 3.61 8.39
C VAL A 41 -9.78 5.02 7.95
N ALA A 42 -9.51 6.03 8.79
CA ALA A 42 -9.87 7.41 8.49
C ALA A 42 -9.10 7.97 7.29
N LEU A 43 -7.83 7.59 7.12
CA LEU A 43 -6.95 8.02 6.03
C LEU A 43 -7.29 7.34 4.72
N THR A 44 -7.40 6.02 4.72
CA THR A 44 -7.55 5.21 3.50
C THR A 44 -8.99 4.98 3.08
N LYS A 45 -9.96 5.28 3.95
CA LYS A 45 -11.38 4.96 3.77
C LYS A 45 -11.62 3.46 3.47
N ASN A 46 -10.75 2.60 3.99
CA ASN A 46 -10.84 1.16 3.84
C ASN A 46 -10.52 0.44 5.15
N ILE A 47 -10.82 -0.85 5.18
CA ILE A 47 -10.47 -1.71 6.32
C ILE A 47 -8.99 -2.09 6.22
N PRO A 48 -8.19 -1.93 7.31
CA PRO A 48 -6.74 -2.11 7.29
C PRO A 48 -6.31 -3.57 7.43
N PHE A 49 -7.09 -4.50 6.86
CA PHE A 49 -6.75 -5.90 6.73
C PHE A 49 -7.48 -6.48 5.52
N ALA A 50 -6.89 -7.52 4.92
CA ALA A 50 -7.48 -8.16 3.76
C ALA A 50 -8.76 -8.91 4.15
N LEU A 51 -9.89 -8.50 3.56
CA LEU A 51 -11.13 -9.25 3.65
C LEU A 51 -11.02 -10.44 2.70
N ARG A 52 -11.02 -11.67 3.22
CA ARG A 52 -10.87 -12.89 2.41
C ARG A 52 -12.20 -13.60 2.13
N ASN A 53 -13.25 -13.28 2.89
CA ASN A 53 -14.57 -13.90 2.73
C ASN A 53 -15.51 -12.97 1.96
N PHE A 54 -15.46 -13.04 0.64
CA PHE A 54 -16.36 -12.28 -0.23
C PHE A 54 -17.70 -13.02 -0.39
N ASN A 55 -18.80 -12.28 -0.54
CA ASN A 55 -20.09 -12.90 -0.83
C ASN A 55 -20.08 -13.48 -2.27
N GLN A 56 -20.97 -14.43 -2.54
CA GLN A 56 -21.02 -15.10 -3.84
C GLN A 56 -21.27 -14.13 -5.00
N GLU A 57 -21.99 -13.03 -4.77
CA GLU A 57 -22.26 -12.00 -5.77
C GLU A 57 -20.99 -11.24 -6.17
N THR A 58 -20.15 -10.87 -5.20
CA THR A 58 -18.87 -10.18 -5.43
C THR A 58 -17.90 -11.09 -6.15
N VAL A 59 -17.84 -12.37 -5.79
CA VAL A 59 -17.01 -13.36 -6.48
C VAL A 59 -17.44 -13.48 -7.95
N LYS A 60 -18.74 -13.63 -8.23
CA LYS A 60 -19.27 -13.66 -9.61
C LYS A 60 -18.95 -12.39 -10.38
N ALA A 61 -19.10 -11.22 -9.75
CA ALA A 61 -18.78 -9.95 -10.38
C ALA A 61 -17.28 -9.85 -10.72
N MET A 62 -16.39 -10.34 -9.86
CA MET A 62 -14.95 -10.41 -10.15
C MET A 62 -14.64 -11.36 -11.31
N GLU A 63 -15.24 -12.56 -11.32
CA GLU A 63 -15.10 -13.53 -12.43
C GLU A 63 -15.58 -12.94 -13.77
N GLU A 64 -16.71 -12.23 -13.77
CA GLU A 64 -17.22 -11.55 -14.95
C GLU A 64 -16.30 -10.43 -15.44
N LEU A 65 -15.69 -9.68 -14.53
CA LEU A 65 -14.72 -8.63 -14.87
C LEU A 65 -13.44 -9.20 -15.45
N ASP A 66 -12.91 -10.28 -14.88
CA ASP A 66 -11.75 -10.99 -15.40
C ASP A 66 -12.02 -11.53 -16.81
N ALA A 67 -13.18 -12.15 -17.03
CA ALA A 67 -13.61 -12.62 -18.34
C ALA A 67 -13.77 -11.47 -19.37
N LYS A 68 -14.24 -10.29 -18.94
CA LYS A 68 -14.41 -9.10 -19.80
C LYS A 68 -13.09 -8.36 -20.04
N SER A 69 -12.12 -8.41 -19.12
CA SER A 69 -10.81 -7.75 -19.24
C SER A 69 -9.97 -8.30 -20.40
N LEU A 70 -10.17 -9.58 -20.76
CA LEU A 70 -9.55 -10.21 -21.93
C LEU A 70 -10.01 -9.60 -23.27
N HIS A 71 -11.06 -8.77 -23.28
CA HIS A 71 -11.54 -8.07 -24.47
C HIS A 71 -11.19 -6.56 -24.47
N PHE A 72 -10.43 -6.06 -23.48
CA PHE A 72 -9.84 -4.72 -23.57
C PHE A 72 -8.68 -4.76 -24.57
N GLN A 73 -9.03 -4.76 -25.86
CA GLN A 73 -8.10 -4.38 -26.91
C GLN A 73 -7.51 -3.05 -26.51
N SER A 74 -6.20 -3.04 -26.31
CA SER A 74 -5.39 -1.84 -26.26
C SER A 74 -5.76 -0.97 -27.45
N ARG A 75 -6.68 -0.03 -27.25
CA ARG A 75 -6.86 1.07 -28.19
C ARG A 75 -5.60 1.91 -28.03
N SER A 76 -4.58 1.53 -28.77
CA SER A 76 -3.42 2.33 -29.08
C SER A 76 -3.96 3.65 -29.61
N LEU A 77 -4.17 4.61 -28.72
CA LEU A 77 -4.29 5.99 -29.14
C LEU A 77 -2.87 6.37 -29.53
N ASN A 78 -2.59 6.30 -30.83
CA ASN A 78 -1.40 6.89 -31.43
C ASN A 78 -1.46 8.40 -31.14
N PHE A 79 -0.94 8.81 -29.99
CA PHE A 79 -0.77 10.21 -29.69
C PHE A 79 0.43 10.68 -30.50
N ASN A 80 0.14 11.28 -31.65
CA ASN A 80 1.13 11.79 -32.58
C ASN A 80 1.76 13.05 -31.95
N ILE A 81 2.66 12.87 -30.97
CA ILE A 81 3.44 13.98 -30.41
C ILE A 81 4.53 14.29 -31.43
N GLY A 82 4.21 15.15 -32.38
CA GLY A 82 5.18 15.81 -33.25
C GLY A 82 6.02 16.85 -32.50
N ALA A 83 6.60 16.51 -31.35
CA ALA A 83 7.59 17.35 -30.70
C ALA A 83 8.98 16.77 -30.96
N LYS A 84 9.65 17.30 -32.00
CA LYS A 84 11.12 17.20 -32.11
C LYS A 84 11.72 17.92 -30.90
N PHE A 85 11.95 17.19 -29.81
CA PHE A 85 12.81 17.68 -28.75
C PHE A 85 14.25 17.47 -29.24
N ASN A 86 14.82 18.51 -29.86
CA ASN A 86 16.24 18.54 -30.18
C ASN A 86 17.00 18.53 -28.84
N LEU A 87 17.50 17.36 -28.44
CA LEU A 87 18.42 17.22 -27.34
C LEU A 87 19.77 17.78 -27.79
N HIS A 88 19.98 19.08 -27.61
CA HIS A 88 21.32 19.67 -27.69
C HIS A 88 22.15 19.13 -26.52
N PRO A 89 23.36 18.59 -26.76
CA PRO A 89 24.26 18.17 -25.70
C PRO A 89 25.06 19.39 -25.24
N CYS A 90 24.87 19.83 -24.00
CA CYS A 90 25.86 20.64 -23.27
C CYS A 90 25.54 20.52 -21.78
N LEU A 91 26.19 19.60 -21.07
CA LEU A 91 27.45 19.83 -20.33
C LEU A 91 27.31 20.80 -19.16
N SER A 92 27.69 20.26 -18.00
CA SER A 92 27.90 20.87 -16.68
C SER A 92 26.71 20.94 -15.74
N PHE A 93 26.62 19.97 -14.82
CA PHE A 93 26.61 20.27 -13.40
C PHE A 93 27.37 19.19 -12.61
N PRO A 94 28.34 19.57 -11.75
CA PRO A 94 29.27 18.67 -11.10
C PRO A 94 28.75 18.15 -9.74
N ASN A 95 29.24 16.97 -9.37
CA ASN A 95 29.46 16.47 -8.01
C ASN A 95 28.23 16.24 -7.10
N PHE A 96 27.86 14.98 -6.87
CA PHE A 96 27.69 14.46 -5.50
C PHE A 96 27.53 12.93 -5.49
N TRP A 97 28.36 12.25 -4.68
CA TRP A 97 28.33 10.84 -4.28
C TRP A 97 28.86 9.78 -5.25
N GLY A 98 30.19 9.62 -5.18
CA GLY A 98 30.82 8.33 -5.39
C GLY A 98 30.49 7.37 -4.26
N TYR A 99 29.98 6.19 -4.63
CA TYR A 99 30.02 5.00 -3.80
C TYR A 99 30.92 3.97 -4.51
N SER A 100 32.12 3.79 -3.96
CA SER A 100 33.04 2.72 -4.32
C SER A 100 32.70 1.50 -3.49
N LYS A 101 32.37 0.37 -4.15
CA LYS A 101 32.79 -0.96 -3.68
C LYS A 101 32.81 -1.97 -4.83
N SER A 102 34.04 -2.27 -5.24
CA SER A 102 34.55 -3.62 -5.48
C SER A 102 33.82 -4.52 -6.48
N LYS A 103 34.41 -4.57 -7.69
CA LYS A 103 35.05 -5.78 -8.27
C LYS A 103 34.31 -7.11 -7.99
N LEU A 104 33.47 -7.50 -8.93
CA LEU A 104 33.18 -8.89 -9.24
C LEU A 104 33.50 -9.11 -10.72
N SER A 105 34.72 -9.60 -10.96
CA SER A 105 35.06 -10.33 -12.19
C SER A 105 34.36 -11.68 -12.18
N LEU A 106 34.04 -12.21 -13.37
CA LEU A 106 33.64 -13.59 -13.74
C LEU A 106 32.48 -13.43 -14.75
N ILE A 107 32.49 -13.91 -15.99
CA ILE A 107 33.34 -14.78 -16.82
C ILE A 107 33.17 -14.26 -18.25
#